data_AF-A0A953AV22-F1
#
_entry.id   AF-A0A953AV22-F1
#
_cell.length_a   1.000
_cell.length_b   1.000
_cell.length_c   1.000
_cell.angle_alpha   90.00
_cell.angle_beta   90.00
_cell.angle_gamma   90.00
#
_symmetry.space_group_name_H-M   'P 1'
#
loop_
_entity.id
_entity.type
_entity.pdbx_description
1 polymer ?
#
loop_
_entity_poly.entity_id
_entity_poly.type
_entity_poly.pdbx_seq_one_letter_code
_entity_poly.pdbx_strand_id
1 'polypeptide(L)'
;MDPTLYLLVAVVALVVLGVVAVRFARRPKRRRLRDEYARLVGLPPAQAYEALEHRVEALMQSHPGHPLEWYLDYVLAELKRDRR
;
A
#
# COMPACT_ATOMS: atom_id res chain seq x y z
N MET A 1 18.71 26.98 -26.00
CA MET A 1 18.11 26.01 -25.08
C MET A 1 18.96 24.76 -25.17
N ASP A 2 19.68 24.43 -24.11
CA ASP A 2 20.71 23.40 -24.15
C ASP A 2 20.10 22.00 -24.23
N PRO A 3 20.59 21.12 -25.12
CA PRO A 3 20.06 19.76 -25.29
C PRO A 3 20.15 18.91 -24.01
N THR A 4 21.08 19.24 -23.13
CA THR A 4 21.24 18.65 -21.80
C THR A 4 20.05 18.92 -20.89
N LEU A 5 19.45 20.13 -20.96
CA LEU A 5 18.28 20.49 -20.16
C LEU A 5 17.07 19.65 -20.57
N TYR A 6 16.85 19.46 -21.88
CA TYR A 6 15.76 18.63 -22.40
C TYR A 6 15.88 17.17 -21.96
N LEU A 7 17.09 16.60 -22.03
CA LEU A 7 17.34 15.23 -21.55
C LEU A 7 17.05 15.10 -20.05
N LEU A 8 17.48 16.07 -19.25
CA LEU A 8 17.22 16.07 -17.80
C LEU A 8 15.72 16.10 -17.49
N VAL A 9 14.97 17.00 -18.14
CA VAL A 9 13.51 17.11 -17.98
C VAL A 9 12.81 15.83 -18.44
N ALA A 10 13.23 15.25 -19.57
CA ALA A 10 12.65 14.01 -20.09
C ALA A 10 12.86 12.84 -19.12
N VAL A 11 14.06 12.69 -18.54
CA VAL A 11 14.36 11.63 -17.57
C VAL A 11 13.51 11.81 -16.30
N VAL A 12 13.44 13.02 -15.75
CA VAL A 12 12.62 13.30 -14.57
C VAL A 12 11.14 13.02 -14.84
N ALA A 13 10.61 13.47 -15.98
CA ALA A 13 9.24 13.21 -16.37
C ALA A 13 8.93 11.71 -16.46
N LEU A 14 9.86 10.92 -17.02
CA LEU A 14 9.71 9.47 -17.19
C LEU A 14 9.74 8.74 -15.83
N VAL A 15 10.60 9.16 -14.91
CA VAL A 15 10.63 8.65 -13.53
C VAL A 15 9.32 8.96 -12.80
N VAL A 16 8.82 10.20 -12.89
CA VAL A 16 7.55 10.59 -12.26
C VAL A 16 6.38 9.77 -12.83
N LEU A 17 6.31 9.62 -14.15
CA LEU A 17 5.32 8.78 -14.83
C LEU A 17 5.37 7.33 -14.35
N GLY A 18 6.58 6.76 -14.23
CA GLY A 18 6.77 5.40 -13.71
C GLY A 18 6.24 5.25 -12.28
N VAL A 19 6.56 6.18 -11.38
CA VAL A 19 6.08 6.13 -9.99
C VAL A 19 4.56 6.28 -9.92
N VAL A 20 3.97 7.19 -10.70
CA VAL A 20 2.51 7.40 -10.74
C VAL A 20 1.79 6.18 -11.29
N ALA A 21 2.30 5.58 -12.37
CA ALA A 21 1.74 4.37 -12.96
C ALA A 21 1.73 3.20 -11.95
N VAL A 22 2.84 2.98 -11.25
CA VAL A 22 2.95 1.95 -10.20
C VAL A 22 1.97 2.22 -9.06
N ARG A 23 1.82 3.49 -8.64
CA ARG A 23 0.85 3.89 -7.60
C ARG A 23 -0.60 3.61 -8.02
N PHE A 24 -0.95 3.89 -9.28
CA PHE A 24 -2.28 3.62 -9.82
C PHE A 24 -2.59 2.13 -9.89
N ALA A 25 -1.65 1.32 -10.36
CA ALA A 25 -1.80 -0.14 -10.44
C ALA A 25 -1.99 -0.81 -9.06
N ARG A 26 -1.45 -0.22 -7.99
CA ARG A 26 -1.54 -0.76 -6.62
C ARG A 26 -2.85 -0.41 -5.89
N ARG A 27 -3.59 0.60 -6.34
CA ARG A 27 -4.89 1.00 -5.74
C ARG A 27 -5.91 -0.16 -5.65
N PRO A 28 -6.20 -0.93 -6.71
CA PRO A 28 -7.16 -2.03 -6.63
C PRO A 28 -6.71 -3.13 -5.67
N LYS A 29 -5.40 -3.43 -5.63
CA LYS A 29 -4.85 -4.41 -4.69
C LYS A 29 -5.08 -3.96 -3.24
N ARG A 30 -4.72 -2.72 -2.90
CA ARG A 30 -4.92 -2.17 -1.54
C ARG A 30 -6.38 -2.25 -1.11
N ARG A 31 -7.30 -1.81 -1.98
CA ARG A 31 -8.74 -1.85 -1.68
C ARG A 31 -9.21 -3.28 -1.39
N ARG A 32 -8.83 -4.23 -2.24
CA ARG A 32 -9.16 -5.65 -2.05
C ARG A 32 -8.67 -6.19 -0.71
N LEU A 33 -7.45 -5.85 -0.29
CA LEU A 33 -6.90 -6.29 0.99
C LEU A 33 -7.66 -5.70 2.18
N ARG A 34 -8.04 -4.42 2.13
CA ARG A 34 -8.87 -3.80 3.18
C ARG A 34 -10.27 -4.43 3.26
N ASP A 35 -10.89 -4.69 2.12
CA ASP A 35 -12.20 -5.35 2.04
C ASP A 35 -12.15 -6.79 2.57
N GLU A 36 -11.06 -7.51 2.30
CA GLU A 36 -10.82 -8.82 2.85
C GLU A 36 -10.62 -8.78 4.37
N TYR A 37 -9.87 -7.80 4.88
CA TYR A 37 -9.70 -7.62 6.31
C TYR A 37 -11.04 -7.39 7.00
N ALA A 38 -11.86 -6.45 6.50
CA ALA A 38 -13.19 -6.16 7.05
C ALA A 38 -14.10 -7.40 7.09
N ARG A 39 -14.09 -8.20 6.01
CA ARG A 39 -14.84 -9.47 5.96
C ARG A 39 -14.32 -10.48 6.97
N LEU A 40 -13.00 -10.55 7.18
CA LEU A 40 -12.43 -11.47 8.15
C LEU A 40 -12.75 -11.03 9.58
N VAL A 41 -12.60 -9.76 9.94
CA VAL A 41 -12.88 -9.31 11.33
C VAL A 41 -14.37 -9.20 11.65
N GLY A 42 -15.25 -9.19 10.64
CA GLY A 42 -16.70 -9.11 10.82
C GLY A 42 -17.20 -7.72 11.27
N LEU A 43 -16.37 -6.69 11.10
CA LEU A 43 -16.69 -5.30 11.48
C LEU A 43 -17.21 -4.50 10.27
N PRO A 44 -17.98 -3.42 10.51
CA PRO A 44 -18.31 -2.45 9.47
C PRO A 44 -17.03 -1.92 8.81
N PRO A 45 -17.01 -1.66 7.48
CA PRO A 45 -15.80 -1.27 6.75
C PRO A 45 -15.06 -0.10 7.38
N ALA A 46 -15.77 0.94 7.83
CA ALA A 46 -15.15 2.11 8.47
C ALA A 46 -14.32 1.74 9.71
N GLN A 47 -14.90 0.97 10.64
CA GLN A 47 -14.23 0.55 11.87
C GLN A 47 -13.10 -0.45 11.59
N ALA A 48 -13.31 -1.37 10.65
CA ALA A 48 -12.29 -2.33 10.23
C ALA A 48 -11.07 -1.61 9.64
N TYR A 49 -11.30 -0.58 8.84
CA TYR A 49 -10.24 0.18 8.17
C TYR A 49 -9.44 1.03 9.13
N GLU A 50 -10.09 1.64 10.11
CA GLU A 50 -9.44 2.41 11.17
C GLU A 50 -8.56 1.49 12.04
N ALA A 51 -9.10 0.35 12.48
CA ALA A 51 -8.32 -0.64 13.23
C ALA A 51 -7.13 -1.18 12.42
N LEU A 52 -7.32 -1.39 11.11
CA LEU A 52 -6.27 -1.82 10.20
C LEU A 52 -5.18 -0.77 10.04
N GLU A 53 -5.54 0.52 9.96
CA GLU A 53 -4.57 1.63 9.89
C GLU A 53 -3.70 1.69 11.15
N HIS A 54 -4.31 1.65 12.33
CA HIS A 54 -3.56 1.63 13.60
C HIS A 54 -2.59 0.45 13.67
N ARG A 55 -3.03 -0.74 13.25
CA ARG A 55 -2.19 -1.94 13.27
C ARG A 55 -1.05 -1.87 12.25
N VAL A 56 -1.31 -1.34 11.06
CA VAL A 56 -0.29 -1.11 10.04
C VAL A 56 0.71 -0.05 10.51
N GLU A 57 0.27 1.03 11.16
CA GLU A 57 1.15 2.07 11.67
C GLU A 57 2.11 1.53 12.75
N ALA A 58 1.59 0.75 13.71
CA ALA A 58 2.42 0.05 14.68
C ALA A 58 3.41 -0.93 14.02
N LEU A 59 2.98 -1.62 12.95
CA LEU A 59 3.84 -2.53 12.19
C LEU A 59 4.92 -1.79 11.40
N MET A 60 4.61 -0.62 10.85
CA MET A 60 5.55 0.26 10.16
C MET A 60 6.62 0.81 11.11
N GLN A 61 6.25 1.11 12.35
CA GLN A 61 7.19 1.56 13.38
C GLN A 61 8.15 0.45 13.79
N SER A 62 7.67 -0.79 13.92
CA SER A 62 8.49 -1.95 14.29
C SER A 62 9.31 -2.53 13.14
N HIS A 63 8.83 -2.44 11.90
CA HIS A 63 9.45 -3.01 10.71
C HIS A 63 9.47 -2.00 9.56
N PRO A 64 10.29 -0.94 9.63
CA PRO A 64 10.31 0.11 8.61
C PRO A 64 10.89 -0.38 7.27
N GLY A 65 10.50 0.28 6.18
CA GLY A 65 11.11 0.09 4.85
C GLY A 65 10.32 -0.80 3.88
N HIS A 66 9.21 -1.40 4.32
CA HIS A 66 8.33 -2.15 3.42
C HIS A 66 7.25 -1.27 2.76
N PRO A 67 6.77 -1.64 1.57
CA PRO A 67 5.65 -0.93 0.95
C PRO A 67 4.33 -1.27 1.66
N LEU A 68 3.33 -0.36 1.60
CA LEU A 68 2.04 -0.53 2.29
C LEU A 68 1.37 -1.88 2.02
N GLU A 69 1.47 -2.39 0.79
CA GLU A 69 0.88 -3.68 0.42
C GLU A 69 1.45 -4.84 1.23
N TRP A 70 2.73 -4.78 1.57
CA TRP A 70 3.39 -5.80 2.37
C TRP A 70 2.80 -5.86 3.78
N TYR A 71 2.60 -4.71 4.43
CA TYR A 71 1.98 -4.68 5.76
C TYR A 71 0.53 -5.16 5.75
N LEU A 72 -0.23 -4.77 4.72
CA LEU A 72 -1.61 -5.25 4.55
C LEU A 72 -1.66 -6.77 4.33
N ASP A 73 -0.79 -7.30 3.47
CA ASP A 73 -0.66 -8.73 3.22
C ASP A 73 -0.24 -9.48 4.51
N TYR A 74 0.69 -8.91 5.28
CA TYR A 74 1.16 -9.47 6.55
C TYR A 74 0.04 -9.58 7.59
N VAL A 75 -0.68 -8.48 7.84
CA VAL A 75 -1.80 -8.45 8.81
C VAL A 75 -2.89 -9.45 8.42
N LEU A 76 -3.19 -9.57 7.12
CA LEU A 76 -4.15 -10.55 6.62
C LEU A 76 -3.66 -12.00 6.79
N ALA A 77 -2.38 -12.27 6.54
CA ALA A 77 -1.80 -13.59 6.71
C ALA A 77 -1.86 -14.04 8.18
N GLU A 78 -1.55 -13.13 9.10
CA GLU A 78 -1.61 -13.39 10.54
C GLU A 78 -3.05 -13.65 11.00
N LEU A 79 -4.00 -12.81 10.56
CA LEU A 79 -5.42 -13.00 10.87
C LEU A 79 -5.99 -14.33 10.33
N LYS A 80 -5.53 -14.77 9.15
CA LYS A 80 -5.92 -16.08 8.59
C LYS A 80 -5.30 -17.24 9.35
N ARG A 81 -4.09 -17.07 9.87
CA ARG A 81 -3.39 -18.08 10.65
C ARG A 81 -4.09 -18.34 11.99
N ASP A 82 -4.50 -17.29 12.70
CA ASP A 82 -5.21 -17.41 13.97
C ASP A 82 -6.58 -18.11 13.85
N ARG A 83 -7.17 -18.11 12.64
CA ARG A 83 -8.46 -18.75 12.36
C ARG A 83 -8.34 -20.23 12.00
N ARG A 84 -7.13 -20.74 11.75
CA ARG A 84 -6.88 -22.12 11.33
C ARG A 84 -6.56 -23.01 12.52
#